data_AF-A0A520RGW6-F1
#
_entry.id   AF-A0A520RGW6-F1
#
_cell.length_a   1.000
_cell.length_b   1.000
_cell.length_c   1.000
_cell.angle_alpha   90.00
_cell.angle_beta   90.00
_cell.angle_gamma   90.00
#
_symmetry.space_group_name_H-M   'P 1'
#
loop_
_entity.id
_entity.type
_entity.pdbx_description
1 polymer ?
#
loop_
_entity_poly.entity_id
_entity_poly.type
_entity_poly.pdbx_seq_one_letter_code
_entity_poly.pdbx_strand_id
1 'polypeptide(L)'
;MTKATSQSRSVYLIANGDLRLSANQKCWKAQKQMEKTLIRALRREGWDVQRGHFYDPIKKHGFIDSQKMGMEVFRQMDPKVPLIVAESVWQYSQHILPGLYTHQGPILTVANWSGTWPGLVGMLNLNGSLTKMGVNFSTLWSEAFTDSFFLGGLRQWLNEGTIDHDQSHVRPLNLLKLPAEDVSMGREVALTLKARKAIMGVFDEGCMGMHNAIIPDELLNPLGVFKERLSQSALYAATMEVSDETAQLVYAWLKKKGMKFQLGTNEKTDLTESQVLLQCKM
;
A
#
# COMPACT_ATOMS: atom_id res chain seq x y z
N MET A 1 -11.75 -47.06 -7.80
CA MET A 1 -11.08 -45.98 -8.54
C MET A 1 -12.08 -44.84 -8.73
N THR A 2 -12.08 -43.90 -7.79
CA THR A 2 -12.97 -42.74 -7.79
C THR A 2 -12.38 -41.71 -8.75
N LYS A 3 -13.12 -41.39 -9.81
CA LYS A 3 -12.80 -40.32 -10.77
C LYS A 3 -12.56 -39.04 -9.98
N ALA A 4 -11.37 -38.45 -10.09
CA ALA A 4 -11.10 -37.10 -9.59
C ALA A 4 -12.12 -36.15 -10.25
N THR A 5 -13.03 -35.62 -9.45
CA THR A 5 -13.91 -34.52 -9.85
C THR A 5 -13.02 -33.38 -10.32
N SER A 6 -13.23 -32.88 -11.54
CA SER A 6 -12.46 -31.77 -12.08
C SER A 6 -12.52 -30.63 -11.06
N GLN A 7 -11.37 -30.22 -10.52
CA GLN A 7 -11.31 -29.05 -9.66
C GLN A 7 -11.93 -27.89 -10.46
N SER A 8 -13.03 -27.33 -9.96
CA SER A 8 -13.68 -26.16 -10.54
C SER A 8 -12.62 -25.08 -10.75
N ARG A 9 -12.38 -24.66 -12.00
CA ARG A 9 -11.47 -23.56 -12.34
C ARG A 9 -12.13 -22.24 -11.96
N SER A 10 -12.20 -21.97 -10.67
CA SER A 10 -12.83 -20.79 -10.09
C SER A 10 -11.81 -19.99 -9.29
N VAL A 11 -11.89 -18.67 -9.40
CA VAL A 11 -11.08 -17.72 -8.63
C VAL A 11 -11.99 -16.70 -7.95
N TYR A 12 -11.65 -16.35 -6.71
CA TYR A 12 -12.29 -15.22 -6.04
C TYR A 12 -11.67 -13.90 -6.48
N LEU A 13 -12.50 -12.89 -6.71
CA LEU A 13 -12.07 -11.52 -6.98
C LEU A 13 -12.60 -10.60 -5.89
N ILE A 14 -11.71 -9.90 -5.19
CA ILE A 14 -12.06 -8.84 -4.25
C ILE A 14 -11.38 -7.52 -4.63
N ALA A 15 -12.02 -6.40 -4.28
CA ALA A 15 -11.46 -5.06 -4.36
C ALA A 15 -11.49 -4.40 -2.98
N ASN A 16 -10.35 -3.93 -2.49
CA ASN A 16 -10.26 -3.18 -1.23
C ASN A 16 -10.35 -1.68 -1.47
N GLY A 17 -10.76 -0.93 -0.44
CA GLY A 17 -11.04 0.49 -0.55
C GLY A 17 -10.31 1.37 0.45
N ASP A 18 -10.48 2.67 0.23
CA ASP A 18 -10.10 3.75 1.12
C ASP A 18 -11.05 3.82 2.33
N LEU A 19 -10.62 4.39 3.46
CA LEU A 19 -11.53 4.75 4.55
C LEU A 19 -12.47 5.90 4.17
N ARG A 20 -12.05 6.77 3.26
CA ARG A 20 -12.80 7.95 2.83
C ARG A 20 -13.81 7.56 1.76
N LEU A 21 -15.09 7.69 2.09
CA LEU A 21 -16.20 7.44 1.17
C LEU A 21 -16.05 8.21 -0.16
N SER A 22 -15.63 9.47 -0.10
CA SER A 22 -15.46 10.31 -1.30
C SER A 22 -14.37 9.80 -2.25
N ALA A 23 -13.29 9.22 -1.72
CA ALA A 23 -12.24 8.60 -2.53
C ALA A 23 -12.76 7.34 -3.22
N ASN A 24 -13.46 6.47 -2.48
CA ASN A 24 -14.08 5.26 -3.02
C ASN A 24 -15.09 5.58 -4.14
N GLN A 25 -15.97 6.56 -3.93
CA GLN A 25 -16.95 6.99 -4.94
C GLN A 25 -16.28 7.50 -6.21
N LYS A 26 -15.22 8.30 -6.09
CA LYS A 26 -14.46 8.83 -7.24
C LYS A 26 -13.77 7.73 -8.03
N CYS A 27 -13.16 6.75 -7.34
CA CYS A 27 -12.37 5.69 -7.98
C CYS A 27 -13.21 4.52 -8.51
N TRP A 28 -14.46 4.37 -8.07
CA TRP A 28 -15.29 3.20 -8.38
C TRP A 28 -15.46 2.94 -9.88
N LYS A 29 -15.61 4.00 -10.70
CA LYS A 29 -15.74 3.84 -12.16
C LYS A 29 -14.50 3.19 -12.77
N ALA A 30 -13.31 3.61 -12.33
CA ALA A 30 -12.04 3.05 -12.78
C ALA A 30 -11.89 1.59 -12.34
N GLN A 31 -12.16 1.31 -11.07
CA GLN A 31 -12.16 -0.04 -10.51
C GLN A 31 -13.08 -0.99 -11.30
N LYS A 32 -14.35 -0.61 -11.48
CA LYS A 32 -15.32 -1.43 -12.21
C LYS A 32 -14.88 -1.70 -13.65
N GLN A 33 -14.23 -0.75 -14.30
CA GLN A 33 -13.70 -0.94 -15.65
C GLN A 33 -12.50 -1.90 -15.67
N MET A 34 -11.58 -1.75 -14.71
CA MET A 34 -10.45 -2.65 -14.54
C MET A 34 -10.91 -4.09 -14.23
N GLU A 35 -11.86 -4.27 -13.30
CA GLU A 35 -12.45 -5.58 -12.98
C GLU A 35 -13.06 -6.24 -14.23
N LYS A 36 -13.79 -5.49 -15.07
CA LYS A 36 -14.34 -6.02 -16.33
C LYS A 36 -13.24 -6.52 -17.27
N THR A 37 -12.14 -5.78 -17.40
CA THR A 37 -11.02 -6.17 -18.26
C THR A 37 -10.32 -7.41 -17.71
N LEU A 38 -10.04 -7.43 -16.41
CA LEU A 38 -9.43 -8.57 -15.73
C LEU A 38 -10.30 -9.84 -15.83
N ILE A 39 -11.61 -9.72 -15.58
CA ILE A 39 -12.56 -10.84 -15.72
C ILE A 39 -12.57 -11.38 -17.16
N ARG A 40 -12.48 -10.52 -18.18
CA ARG A 40 -12.37 -10.98 -19.57
C ARG A 40 -11.07 -11.74 -19.82
N ALA A 41 -9.94 -11.31 -19.25
CA ALA A 41 -8.67 -12.02 -19.36
C ALA A 41 -8.74 -13.40 -18.69
N LEU A 42 -9.27 -13.48 -17.47
CA LEU A 42 -9.47 -14.74 -16.73
C LEU A 42 -10.35 -15.73 -17.50
N ARG A 43 -11.49 -15.26 -18.05
CA ARG A 43 -12.39 -16.10 -18.84
C ARG A 43 -11.77 -16.62 -20.13
N ARG A 44 -10.86 -15.86 -20.76
CA ARG A 44 -10.12 -16.33 -21.95
C ARG A 44 -9.17 -17.48 -21.63
N GLU A 45 -8.65 -17.53 -20.41
CA GLU A 45 -7.85 -18.66 -19.89
C GLU A 45 -8.72 -19.81 -19.35
N GLY A 46 -10.05 -19.71 -19.47
CA GLY A 46 -11.01 -20.74 -19.06
C GLY A 46 -11.28 -20.79 -17.55
N TRP A 47 -11.14 -19.66 -16.86
CA TRP A 47 -11.44 -19.53 -15.43
C TRP A 47 -12.72 -18.74 -15.17
N ASP A 48 -13.54 -19.27 -14.28
CA ASP A 48 -14.71 -18.59 -13.73
C ASP A 48 -14.32 -17.67 -12.58
N VAL A 49 -14.98 -16.51 -12.50
CA VAL A 49 -14.67 -15.49 -11.50
C VAL A 49 -15.86 -15.27 -10.60
N GLN A 50 -15.66 -15.49 -9.30
CA GLN A 50 -16.63 -15.15 -8.27
C GLN A 50 -16.19 -13.88 -7.54
N ARG A 51 -16.94 -12.79 -7.69
CA ARG A 51 -16.68 -11.57 -6.93
C ARG A 51 -17.10 -11.80 -5.48
N GLY A 52 -16.18 -11.60 -4.52
CA GLY A 52 -16.40 -11.93 -3.11
C GLY A 52 -17.33 -10.98 -2.35
N HIS A 53 -17.70 -9.85 -2.95
CA HIS A 53 -18.60 -8.87 -2.36
C HIS A 53 -19.38 -8.11 -3.44
N PHE A 54 -20.39 -7.36 -3.02
CA PHE A 54 -21.33 -6.67 -3.91
C PHE A 54 -21.14 -5.15 -3.89
N TYR A 55 -21.67 -4.50 -4.92
CA TYR A 55 -21.80 -3.05 -4.95
C TYR A 55 -22.85 -2.59 -3.94
N ASP A 56 -22.52 -1.57 -3.16
CA ASP A 56 -23.44 -0.93 -2.22
C ASP A 56 -24.09 0.30 -2.89
N PRO A 57 -25.42 0.30 -3.13
CA PRO A 57 -26.10 1.42 -3.78
C PRO A 57 -26.19 2.67 -2.91
N ILE A 58 -26.12 2.55 -1.58
CA ILE A 58 -26.15 3.67 -0.64
C ILE A 58 -24.77 4.35 -0.64
N LYS A 59 -23.70 3.56 -0.50
CA LYS A 59 -22.31 4.09 -0.52
C LYS A 59 -21.83 4.47 -1.92
N LYS A 60 -22.44 3.91 -2.96
CA LYS A 60 -22.15 4.13 -4.38
C LYS A 60 -20.76 3.62 -4.82
N HIS A 61 -20.28 2.55 -4.20
CA HIS A 61 -19.10 1.81 -4.65
C HIS A 61 -19.20 0.34 -4.23
N GLY A 62 -18.36 -0.52 -4.80
CA GLY A 62 -18.27 -1.94 -4.43
C GLY A 62 -16.89 -2.29 -3.90
N PHE A 63 -16.38 -1.51 -2.95
CA PHE A 63 -15.09 -1.79 -2.29
C PHE A 63 -15.36 -2.32 -0.88
N ILE A 64 -14.44 -3.12 -0.36
CA ILE A 64 -14.35 -3.38 1.08
C ILE A 64 -13.77 -2.12 1.73
N ASP A 65 -14.54 -1.47 2.60
CA ASP A 65 -14.17 -0.17 3.19
C ASP A 65 -14.06 -0.19 4.72
N SER A 66 -14.05 -1.38 5.31
CA SER A 66 -13.82 -1.56 6.74
C SER A 66 -13.28 -2.95 7.04
N GLN A 67 -12.57 -3.06 8.16
CA GLN A 67 -12.09 -4.35 8.66
C GLN A 67 -13.23 -5.31 9.01
N LYS A 68 -14.32 -4.79 9.60
CA LYS A 68 -15.52 -5.61 9.86
C LYS A 68 -16.06 -6.21 8.56
N MET A 69 -16.25 -5.39 7.53
CA MET A 69 -16.74 -5.88 6.23
C MET A 69 -15.79 -6.91 5.62
N GLY A 70 -14.48 -6.65 5.64
CA GLY A 70 -13.50 -7.59 5.12
C GLY A 70 -13.54 -8.93 5.86
N MET A 71 -13.64 -8.93 7.18
CA MET A 71 -13.82 -10.16 7.96
C MET A 71 -15.09 -10.92 7.57
N GLU A 72 -16.22 -10.24 7.37
CA GLU A 72 -17.44 -10.92 6.89
C GLU A 72 -17.28 -11.52 5.49
N VAL A 73 -16.59 -10.83 4.57
CA VAL A 73 -16.31 -11.35 3.23
C VAL A 73 -15.51 -12.64 3.29
N PHE A 74 -14.39 -12.65 4.03
CA PHE A 74 -13.53 -13.83 4.11
C PHE A 74 -14.19 -15.01 4.84
N ARG A 75 -15.12 -14.78 5.79
CA ARG A 75 -15.88 -15.86 6.44
C ARG A 75 -16.76 -16.65 5.47
N GLN A 76 -17.18 -16.05 4.36
CA GLN A 76 -18.05 -16.68 3.36
C GLN A 76 -17.27 -17.32 2.21
N MET A 77 -15.96 -17.10 2.14
CA MET A 77 -15.09 -17.62 1.08
C MET A 77 -14.40 -18.90 1.54
N ASP A 78 -14.29 -19.90 0.66
CA ASP A 78 -13.40 -21.04 0.92
C ASP A 78 -11.94 -20.55 0.89
N PRO A 79 -11.18 -20.67 2.00
CA PRO A 79 -9.82 -20.15 2.07
C PRO A 79 -8.85 -20.87 1.14
N LYS A 80 -9.23 -22.00 0.53
CA LYS A 80 -8.36 -22.77 -0.38
C LYS A 80 -8.49 -22.36 -1.84
N VAL A 81 -9.55 -21.63 -2.20
CA VAL A 81 -9.78 -21.18 -3.58
C VAL A 81 -8.78 -20.06 -3.90
N PRO A 82 -8.15 -20.04 -5.09
CA PRO A 82 -7.30 -18.93 -5.53
C PRO A 82 -7.99 -17.58 -5.37
N LEU A 83 -7.25 -16.57 -4.92
CA LEU A 83 -7.77 -15.24 -4.63
C LEU A 83 -7.02 -14.16 -5.40
N ILE A 84 -7.77 -13.28 -6.07
CA ILE A 84 -7.25 -12.07 -6.68
C ILE A 84 -7.74 -10.86 -5.89
N VAL A 85 -6.79 -10.02 -5.45
CA VAL A 85 -7.07 -8.69 -4.89
C VAL A 85 -6.76 -7.67 -5.98
N ALA A 86 -7.79 -7.00 -6.49
CA ALA A 86 -7.67 -6.11 -7.64
C ALA A 86 -7.90 -4.64 -7.25
N GLU A 87 -6.93 -3.77 -7.54
CA GLU A 87 -6.85 -2.42 -7.00
C GLU A 87 -6.72 -1.35 -8.10
N SER A 88 -7.66 -0.39 -8.10
CA SER A 88 -7.61 0.86 -8.86
C SER A 88 -7.79 2.09 -7.96
N VAL A 89 -7.54 1.94 -6.66
CA VAL A 89 -7.74 2.95 -5.63
C VAL A 89 -6.63 2.86 -4.57
N TRP A 90 -6.48 3.91 -3.76
CA TRP A 90 -5.73 3.80 -2.51
C TRP A 90 -6.54 2.95 -1.54
N GLN A 91 -5.90 2.03 -0.85
CA GLN A 91 -6.57 1.09 0.03
C GLN A 91 -5.91 1.04 1.40
N TYR A 92 -6.72 0.71 2.40
CA TYR A 92 -6.26 0.52 3.78
C TYR A 92 -6.14 -0.98 4.05
N SER A 93 -4.91 -1.47 4.11
CA SER A 93 -4.62 -2.92 4.16
C SER A 93 -5.32 -3.60 5.34
N GLN A 94 -5.47 -2.89 6.47
CA GLN A 94 -6.18 -3.36 7.66
C GLN A 94 -7.58 -3.91 7.38
N HIS A 95 -8.25 -3.49 6.30
CA HIS A 95 -9.57 -3.99 5.93
C HIS A 95 -9.58 -5.49 5.63
N ILE A 96 -8.53 -5.98 4.96
CA ILE A 96 -8.49 -7.34 4.43
C ILE A 96 -7.32 -8.18 4.94
N LEU A 97 -6.32 -7.58 5.59
CA LEU A 97 -5.17 -8.31 6.14
C LEU A 97 -5.54 -9.51 7.02
N PRO A 98 -6.52 -9.43 7.96
CA PRO A 98 -6.88 -10.59 8.77
C PRO A 98 -7.38 -11.78 7.93
N GLY A 99 -8.13 -11.48 6.86
CA GLY A 99 -8.61 -12.49 5.91
C GLY A 99 -7.47 -13.08 5.09
N LEU A 100 -6.63 -12.23 4.50
CA LEU A 100 -5.48 -12.67 3.70
C LEU A 100 -4.46 -13.49 4.50
N TYR A 101 -4.26 -13.15 5.78
CA TYR A 101 -3.36 -13.88 6.67
C TYR A 101 -3.78 -15.33 6.90
N THR A 102 -5.09 -15.61 6.87
CA THR A 102 -5.64 -16.96 7.11
C THR A 102 -6.05 -17.69 5.83
N HIS A 103 -5.90 -17.02 4.69
CA HIS A 103 -6.16 -17.59 3.37
C HIS A 103 -5.06 -18.62 3.03
N GLN A 104 -5.45 -19.76 2.46
CA GLN A 104 -4.56 -20.91 2.21
C GLN A 104 -4.25 -21.09 0.72
N GLY A 105 -5.17 -20.65 -0.16
CA GLY A 105 -4.98 -20.68 -1.60
C GLY A 105 -3.96 -19.63 -2.08
N PRO A 106 -3.48 -19.73 -3.33
CA PRO A 106 -2.59 -18.73 -3.88
C PRO A 106 -3.28 -17.36 -3.94
N ILE A 107 -2.51 -16.31 -3.64
CA ILE A 107 -2.96 -14.91 -3.69
C ILE A 107 -2.24 -14.21 -4.84
N LEU A 108 -3.01 -13.50 -5.67
CA LEU A 108 -2.49 -12.58 -6.68
C LEU A 108 -3.00 -11.17 -6.39
N THR A 109 -2.08 -10.23 -6.24
CA THR A 109 -2.42 -8.81 -6.21
C THR A 109 -2.31 -8.23 -7.61
N VAL A 110 -3.32 -7.48 -8.05
CA VAL A 110 -3.38 -6.91 -9.41
C VAL A 110 -3.74 -5.44 -9.34
N ALA A 111 -2.99 -4.58 -10.02
CA ALA A 111 -3.30 -3.16 -10.09
C ALA A 111 -3.42 -2.62 -11.51
N ASN A 112 -4.14 -1.51 -11.66
CA ASN A 112 -4.00 -0.66 -12.84
C ASN A 112 -2.68 0.13 -12.79
N TRP A 113 -2.08 0.38 -13.96
CA TRP A 113 -1.02 1.37 -14.12
C TRP A 113 -1.63 2.69 -14.57
N SER A 114 -1.67 3.70 -13.70
CA SER A 114 -2.32 4.98 -13.97
C SER A 114 -1.68 6.13 -13.19
N GLY A 115 -1.46 7.27 -13.87
CA GLY A 115 -1.09 8.52 -13.20
C GLY A 115 -2.25 9.24 -12.50
N THR A 116 -3.49 8.79 -12.69
CA THR A 116 -4.70 9.42 -12.11
C THR A 116 -5.23 8.66 -10.91
N TRP A 117 -5.25 7.32 -10.99
CA TRP A 117 -5.87 6.47 -9.98
C TRP A 117 -4.81 5.64 -9.25
N PRO A 118 -4.71 5.74 -7.91
CA PRO A 118 -3.54 5.24 -7.16
C PRO A 118 -3.60 3.74 -6.86
N GLY A 119 -4.11 2.90 -7.78
CA GLY A 119 -4.23 1.46 -7.58
C GLY A 119 -2.88 0.77 -7.40
N LEU A 120 -1.87 1.12 -8.20
CA LEU A 120 -0.51 0.58 -8.04
C LEU A 120 0.07 0.91 -6.66
N VAL A 121 -0.12 2.14 -6.20
CA VAL A 121 0.37 2.60 -4.88
C VAL A 121 -0.36 1.86 -3.75
N GLY A 122 -1.69 1.72 -3.86
CA GLY A 122 -2.50 0.95 -2.92
C GLY A 122 -2.10 -0.52 -2.87
N MET A 123 -1.86 -1.15 -4.03
CA MET A 123 -1.41 -2.53 -4.12
C MET A 123 0.00 -2.72 -3.53
N LEU A 124 0.94 -1.81 -3.77
CA LEU A 124 2.29 -1.90 -3.20
C LEU A 124 2.28 -1.76 -1.67
N ASN A 125 1.39 -0.93 -1.12
CA ASN A 125 1.13 -0.88 0.32
C ASN A 125 0.63 -2.24 0.87
N LEU A 126 -0.31 -2.88 0.16
CA LEU A 126 -0.79 -4.21 0.53
C LEU A 126 0.35 -5.24 0.47
N ASN A 127 1.11 -5.26 -0.62
CA ASN A 127 2.23 -6.16 -0.83
C ASN A 127 3.27 -6.04 0.29
N GLY A 128 3.67 -4.81 0.65
CA GLY A 128 4.58 -4.60 1.78
C GLY A 128 4.02 -5.16 3.09
N SER A 129 2.71 -5.04 3.29
CA SER A 129 2.03 -5.55 4.49
C SER A 129 1.99 -7.09 4.51
N LEU A 130 1.74 -7.73 3.36
CA LEU A 130 1.76 -9.18 3.21
C LEU A 130 3.16 -9.75 3.40
N THR A 131 4.18 -9.12 2.78
CA THR A 131 5.59 -9.49 2.98
C THR A 131 5.97 -9.43 4.46
N LYS A 132 5.60 -8.34 5.15
CA LYS A 132 5.86 -8.20 6.59
C LYS A 132 5.20 -9.32 7.41
N MET A 133 4.01 -9.77 7.01
CA MET A 133 3.28 -10.85 7.68
C MET A 133 3.70 -12.25 7.25
N GLY A 134 4.67 -12.38 6.33
CA GLY A 134 5.10 -13.67 5.80
C GLY A 134 4.03 -14.37 4.95
N VAL A 135 3.08 -13.62 4.39
CA VAL A 135 2.04 -14.17 3.50
C VAL A 135 2.59 -14.20 2.08
N ASN A 136 2.55 -15.36 1.44
CA ASN A 136 2.98 -15.53 0.05
C ASN A 136 1.93 -14.95 -0.91
N PHE A 137 2.40 -14.20 -1.92
CA PHE A 137 1.58 -13.66 -2.98
C PHE A 137 2.40 -13.52 -4.27
N SER A 138 1.72 -13.40 -5.40
CA SER A 138 2.30 -12.92 -6.66
C SER A 138 1.67 -11.57 -7.02
N THR A 139 2.28 -10.84 -7.94
CA THR A 139 1.82 -9.49 -8.30
C THR A 139 1.84 -9.26 -9.80
N LEU A 140 0.78 -8.62 -10.30
CA LEU A 140 0.72 -8.11 -11.67
C LEU A 140 0.22 -6.67 -11.69
N TRP A 141 0.58 -5.95 -12.74
CA TRP A 141 0.00 -4.65 -13.05
C TRP A 141 -0.01 -4.45 -14.55
N SER A 142 -0.93 -3.62 -15.02
CA SER A 142 -0.96 -3.23 -16.43
C SER A 142 -1.77 -1.96 -16.64
N GLU A 143 -1.45 -1.23 -17.70
CA GLU A 143 -2.29 -0.16 -18.21
C GLU A 143 -3.51 -0.71 -18.96
N ALA A 144 -3.32 -1.75 -19.78
CA ALA A 144 -4.33 -2.26 -20.72
C ALA A 144 -4.76 -3.72 -20.47
N PHE A 145 -4.03 -4.47 -19.65
CA PHE A 145 -4.22 -5.89 -19.35
C PHE A 145 -4.13 -6.79 -20.59
N THR A 146 -3.31 -6.39 -21.56
CA THR A 146 -3.10 -7.10 -22.83
C THR A 146 -1.63 -7.26 -23.20
N ASP A 147 -0.73 -6.65 -22.44
CA ASP A 147 0.71 -6.79 -22.63
C ASP A 147 1.19 -8.20 -22.26
N SER A 148 2.34 -8.59 -22.82
CA SER A 148 2.91 -9.93 -22.64
C SER A 148 3.29 -10.22 -21.20
N PHE A 149 3.74 -9.22 -20.45
CA PHE A 149 4.06 -9.34 -19.03
C PHE A 149 2.82 -9.76 -18.23
N PHE A 150 1.71 -9.02 -18.39
CA PHE A 150 0.45 -9.34 -17.73
C PHE A 150 -0.11 -10.69 -18.16
N LEU A 151 -0.25 -10.94 -19.48
CA LEU A 151 -0.88 -12.17 -19.98
C LEU A 151 -0.05 -13.42 -19.65
N GLY A 152 1.27 -13.32 -19.77
CA GLY A 152 2.19 -14.41 -19.43
C GLY A 152 2.15 -14.74 -17.93
N GLY A 153 2.30 -13.72 -17.08
CA GLY A 153 2.24 -13.90 -15.63
C GLY A 153 0.87 -14.36 -15.14
N LEU A 154 -0.23 -13.88 -15.73
CA LEU A 154 -1.58 -14.36 -15.39
C LEU A 154 -1.70 -15.85 -15.70
N ARG A 155 -1.26 -16.30 -16.87
CA ARG A 155 -1.30 -17.71 -17.26
C ARG A 155 -0.43 -18.57 -16.33
N GLN A 156 0.77 -18.11 -16.00
CA GLN A 156 1.64 -18.82 -15.06
C GLN A 156 0.95 -18.96 -13.70
N TRP A 157 0.46 -17.86 -13.13
CA TRP A 157 -0.19 -17.87 -11.83
C TRP A 157 -1.43 -18.76 -11.77
N LEU A 158 -2.25 -18.77 -12.82
CA LEU A 158 -3.43 -19.63 -12.89
C LEU A 158 -3.07 -21.12 -12.91
N ASN A 159 -1.93 -21.50 -13.51
CA ASN A 159 -1.51 -22.89 -13.60
C ASN A 159 -0.71 -23.36 -12.37
N GLU A 160 0.09 -22.47 -11.78
CA GLU A 160 1.12 -22.83 -10.78
C GLU A 160 0.84 -22.21 -9.41
N GLY A 161 -0.01 -21.19 -9.33
CA GLY A 161 -0.25 -20.40 -8.11
C GLY A 161 0.82 -19.36 -7.80
N THR A 162 1.84 -19.24 -8.65
CA THR A 162 2.99 -18.34 -8.50
C THR A 162 3.38 -17.67 -9.82
N ILE A 163 4.15 -16.59 -9.74
CA ILE A 163 4.77 -15.92 -10.89
C ILE A 163 6.27 -15.81 -10.64
N ASP A 164 7.08 -16.22 -11.62
CA ASP A 164 8.52 -15.98 -11.59
C ASP A 164 8.83 -14.60 -12.15
N HIS A 165 9.21 -13.67 -11.28
CA HIS A 165 9.63 -12.34 -11.69
C HIS A 165 11.11 -12.32 -12.11
N ASP A 166 11.42 -11.60 -13.20
CA ASP A 166 12.79 -11.40 -13.64
C ASP A 166 13.59 -10.57 -12.59
N GLN A 167 14.48 -11.25 -11.88
CA GLN A 167 15.40 -10.66 -10.91
C GLN A 167 16.81 -10.46 -11.48
N SER A 168 17.00 -10.57 -12.80
CA SER A 168 18.31 -10.41 -13.46
C SER A 168 18.92 -9.01 -13.31
N HIS A 169 18.18 -8.03 -12.81
CA HIS A 169 18.64 -6.68 -12.51
C HIS A 169 19.16 -6.50 -11.07
N VAL A 170 18.90 -7.45 -10.16
CA VAL A 170 19.42 -7.41 -8.77
C VAL A 170 20.59 -8.35 -8.58
N ARG A 171 21.51 -8.02 -7.67
CA ARG A 171 22.67 -8.85 -7.33
C ARG A 171 22.84 -8.92 -5.81
N PRO A 172 23.10 -10.11 -5.25
CA PRO A 172 23.48 -10.24 -3.84
C PRO A 172 24.70 -9.38 -3.52
N LEU A 173 24.62 -8.58 -2.46
CA LEU A 173 25.69 -7.65 -2.07
C LEU A 173 27.03 -8.35 -1.79
N ASN A 174 26.97 -9.56 -1.21
CA ASN A 174 28.15 -10.37 -0.91
C ASN A 174 28.92 -10.86 -2.16
N LEU A 175 28.31 -10.79 -3.34
CA LEU A 175 28.94 -11.11 -4.62
C LEU A 175 29.55 -9.87 -5.31
N LEU A 176 29.38 -8.68 -4.72
CA LEU A 176 29.86 -7.43 -5.27
C LEU A 176 31.16 -6.99 -4.58
N LYS A 177 32.12 -6.48 -5.36
CA LYS A 177 33.28 -5.77 -4.83
C LYS A 177 32.94 -4.29 -4.70
N LEU A 178 32.68 -3.85 -3.48
CA LEU A 178 32.40 -2.46 -3.18
C LEU A 178 33.70 -1.64 -3.10
N PRO A 179 33.68 -0.33 -3.41
CA PRO A 179 34.80 0.56 -3.14
C PRO A 179 35.18 0.54 -1.66
N ALA A 180 36.49 0.50 -1.37
CA ALA A 180 36.99 0.34 -0.01
C ALA A 180 36.59 1.51 0.90
N GLU A 181 36.54 2.73 0.35
CA GLU A 181 36.13 3.94 1.06
C GLU A 181 34.66 3.86 1.49
N ASP A 182 33.75 3.45 0.59
CA ASP A 182 32.33 3.28 0.91
C ASP A 182 32.10 2.22 2.00
N VAL A 183 32.85 1.11 1.96
CA VAL A 183 32.79 0.07 2.98
C VAL A 183 33.25 0.61 4.33
N SER A 184 34.35 1.37 4.36
CA SER A 184 34.87 2.00 5.58
C SER A 184 33.85 2.97 6.17
N MET A 185 33.31 3.86 5.34
CA MET A 185 32.31 4.86 5.71
C MET A 185 31.04 4.20 6.26
N GLY A 186 30.47 3.23 5.56
CA GLY A 186 29.27 2.53 6.00
C GLY A 186 29.45 1.79 7.32
N ARG A 187 30.63 1.18 7.54
CA ARG A 187 30.98 0.52 8.82
C ARG A 187 31.11 1.54 9.95
N GLU A 188 31.79 2.65 9.71
CA GLU A 188 31.95 3.71 10.71
C GLU A 188 30.59 4.28 11.14
N VAL A 189 29.71 4.57 10.18
CA VAL A 189 28.34 5.05 10.46
C VAL A 189 27.56 4.00 11.28
N ALA A 190 27.60 2.73 10.87
CA ALA A 190 26.87 1.67 11.57
C ALA A 190 27.39 1.45 13.01
N LEU A 191 28.71 1.45 13.21
CA LEU A 191 29.32 1.30 14.53
C LEU A 191 29.02 2.49 15.43
N THR A 192 29.08 3.71 14.88
CA THR A 192 28.78 4.93 15.59
C THR A 192 27.32 4.98 16.02
N LEU A 193 26.38 4.63 15.13
CA LEU A 193 24.95 4.58 15.44
C LEU A 193 24.67 3.56 16.55
N LYS A 194 25.29 2.37 16.50
CA LYS A 194 25.16 1.35 17.55
C LYS A 194 25.70 1.81 18.91
N ALA A 195 26.86 2.48 18.91
CA ALA A 195 27.51 2.92 20.13
C ALA A 195 26.80 4.12 20.78
N ARG A 196 26.44 5.13 19.98
CA ARG A 196 25.80 6.36 20.48
C ARG A 196 24.31 6.20 20.72
N LYS A 197 23.68 5.31 19.98
CA LYS A 197 22.23 5.11 19.92
C LYS A 197 21.51 6.35 19.39
N ALA A 198 20.33 6.17 18.81
CA ALA A 198 19.48 7.25 18.33
C ALA A 198 18.06 7.07 18.84
N ILE A 199 17.42 8.19 19.16
CA ILE A 199 15.98 8.25 19.43
C ILE A 199 15.29 8.56 18.11
N MET A 200 14.35 7.70 17.73
CA MET A 200 13.41 7.95 16.64
C MET A 200 12.08 8.39 17.24
N GLY A 201 11.78 9.69 17.19
CA GLY A 201 10.48 10.22 17.58
C GLY A 201 9.41 9.82 16.55
N VAL A 202 8.34 9.16 17.02
CA VAL A 202 7.27 8.63 16.16
C VAL A 202 5.93 9.17 16.61
N PHE A 203 5.28 9.93 15.73
CA PHE A 203 3.92 10.45 15.89
C PHE A 203 2.93 9.56 15.17
N ASP A 204 2.34 8.61 15.92
CA ASP A 204 1.52 7.49 15.43
C ASP A 204 2.24 6.54 14.45
N GLU A 205 1.95 5.24 14.57
CA GLU A 205 2.41 4.21 13.63
C GLU A 205 1.22 3.70 12.80
N GLY A 206 1.51 3.20 11.59
CA GLY A 206 0.46 2.58 10.76
C GLY A 206 -0.49 3.58 10.11
N CYS A 207 0.00 4.78 9.79
CA CYS A 207 -0.73 5.80 9.04
C CYS A 207 -1.48 5.17 7.86
N MET A 208 -2.75 5.54 7.68
CA MET A 208 -3.61 5.01 6.62
C MET A 208 -3.73 3.47 6.59
N GLY A 209 -3.67 2.79 7.74
CA GLY A 209 -3.79 1.33 7.82
C GLY A 209 -2.63 0.57 7.17
N MET A 210 -1.49 1.24 6.96
CA MET A 210 -0.27 0.68 6.40
C MET A 210 0.45 -0.18 7.45
N HIS A 211 0.09 -1.47 7.54
CA HIS A 211 0.71 -2.38 8.50
C HIS A 211 2.23 -2.51 8.30
N ASN A 212 2.70 -2.40 7.06
CA ASN A 212 4.12 -2.35 6.70
C ASN A 212 4.87 -1.12 7.27
N ALA A 213 4.18 -0.03 7.57
CA ALA A 213 4.78 1.17 8.15
C ALA A 213 5.00 1.06 9.67
N ILE A 214 4.44 0.04 10.32
CA ILE A 214 4.69 -0.25 11.74
C ILE A 214 5.97 -1.10 11.80
N ILE A 215 7.09 -0.55 12.27
CA ILE A 215 8.37 -1.28 12.30
C ILE A 215 8.58 -1.86 13.70
N PRO A 216 8.71 -3.18 13.89
CA PRO A 216 8.98 -3.76 15.21
C PRO A 216 10.28 -3.22 15.83
N ASP A 217 10.25 -2.94 17.13
CA ASP A 217 11.38 -2.39 17.89
C ASP A 217 12.56 -3.38 17.84
N GLU A 218 12.28 -4.67 17.80
CA GLU A 218 13.25 -5.77 17.73
C GLU A 218 14.10 -5.73 16.44
N LEU A 219 13.62 -5.08 15.37
CA LEU A 219 14.40 -4.87 14.15
C LEU A 219 15.29 -3.62 14.22
N LEU A 220 14.90 -2.62 15.01
CA LEU A 220 15.59 -1.33 15.12
C LEU A 220 16.62 -1.30 16.25
N ASN A 221 16.28 -1.88 17.40
CA ASN A 221 17.12 -1.86 18.60
C ASN A 221 18.54 -2.43 18.36
N PRO A 222 18.73 -3.55 17.61
CA PRO A 222 20.07 -4.05 17.30
C PRO A 222 20.91 -3.12 16.42
N LEU A 223 20.27 -2.17 15.73
CA LEU A 223 20.91 -1.12 14.92
C LEU A 223 21.26 0.12 15.75
N GLY A 224 20.88 0.15 17.03
CA GLY A 224 21.05 1.31 17.92
C GLY A 224 19.92 2.33 17.83
N VAL A 225 18.81 2.04 17.15
CA VAL A 225 17.67 2.96 17.01
C VAL A 225 16.55 2.53 17.95
N PHE A 226 16.07 3.46 18.78
CA PHE A 226 15.02 3.23 19.77
C PHE A 226 13.87 4.20 19.52
N LYS A 227 12.64 3.70 19.48
CA LYS A 227 11.46 4.54 19.23
C LYS A 227 10.99 5.24 20.50
N GLU A 228 10.78 6.54 20.40
CA GLU A 228 10.01 7.32 21.36
C GLU A 228 8.65 7.65 20.74
N ARG A 229 7.57 7.15 21.36
CA ARG A 229 6.21 7.26 20.81
C ARG A 229 5.55 8.51 21.36
N LEU A 230 5.16 9.40 20.46
CA LEU A 230 4.65 10.72 20.74
C LEU A 230 3.21 10.85 20.24
N SER A 231 2.39 11.62 20.96
CA SER A 231 0.99 11.84 20.59
C SER A 231 0.89 12.93 19.52
N GLN A 232 0.14 12.69 18.45
CA GLN A 232 -0.21 13.75 17.49
C GLN A 232 -0.99 14.90 18.15
N SER A 233 -1.76 14.64 19.20
CA SER A 233 -2.42 15.70 19.97
C SER A 233 -1.43 16.57 20.75
N ALA A 234 -0.31 15.99 21.21
CA ALA A 234 0.75 16.75 21.84
C ALA A 234 1.48 17.64 20.81
N LEU A 235 1.71 17.12 19.59
CA LEU A 235 2.24 17.93 18.48
C LEU A 235 1.31 19.11 18.16
N TYR A 236 0.01 18.86 18.04
CA TYR A 236 -0.97 19.91 17.81
C TYR A 236 -0.99 20.94 18.95
N ALA A 237 -0.98 20.50 20.22
CA ALA A 237 -0.94 21.41 21.36
C ALA A 237 0.32 22.31 21.32
N ALA A 238 1.50 21.72 21.09
CA ALA A 238 2.75 22.47 20.96
C ALA A 238 2.74 23.45 19.78
N THR A 239 2.15 23.05 18.65
CA THR A 239 1.96 23.91 17.47
C THR A 239 1.20 25.19 17.84
N MET A 240 0.18 25.07 18.69
CA MET A 240 -0.64 26.21 19.12
C MET A 240 0.09 27.14 20.10
N GLU A 241 1.18 26.70 20.73
CA GLU A 241 2.03 27.53 21.60
C GLU A 241 3.07 28.34 20.82
N VAL A 242 3.34 27.97 19.56
CA VAL A 242 4.25 28.73 18.70
C VAL A 242 3.61 30.04 18.24
N SER A 243 4.34 31.14 18.42
CA SER A 243 3.86 32.48 18.11
C SER A 243 3.68 32.73 16.61
N ASP A 244 2.77 33.63 16.25
CA ASP A 244 2.54 34.00 14.84
C ASP A 244 3.76 34.68 14.22
N GLU A 245 4.53 35.44 15.02
CA GLU A 245 5.76 36.08 14.56
C GLU A 245 6.80 35.04 14.13
N THR A 246 6.92 33.93 14.88
CA THR A 246 7.83 32.84 14.53
C THR A 246 7.43 32.20 13.21
N ALA A 247 6.13 31.92 13.02
CA ALA A 247 5.60 31.37 11.77
C ALA A 247 5.87 32.31 10.57
N GLN A 248 5.67 33.62 10.76
CA GLN A 248 5.94 34.63 9.73
C GLN A 248 7.41 34.69 9.34
N LEU A 249 8.34 34.57 10.31
CA LEU A 249 9.78 34.54 10.04
C LEU A 249 10.17 33.32 9.19
N VAL A 250 9.65 32.13 9.53
CA VAL A 250 9.88 30.91 8.74
C VAL A 250 9.31 31.06 7.33
N TYR A 251 8.08 31.53 7.21
CA TYR A 251 7.44 31.74 5.91
C TYR A 251 8.19 32.76 5.04
N ALA A 252 8.65 33.87 5.62
CA ALA A 252 9.48 34.86 4.93
C ALA A 252 10.83 34.27 4.49
N TRP A 253 11.46 33.44 5.33
CA TRP A 253 12.69 32.73 5.00
C TRP A 253 12.50 31.77 3.82
N LEU A 254 11.41 30.97 3.80
CA LEU A 254 11.08 30.07 2.69
C LEU A 254 10.92 30.84 1.37
N LYS A 255 10.18 31.96 1.39
CA LYS A 255 10.04 32.84 0.21
C LYS A 255 11.38 33.40 -0.25
N LYS A 256 12.24 33.84 0.69
CA LYS A 256 13.58 34.36 0.38
C LYS A 256 14.49 33.28 -0.24
N LYS A 257 14.31 32.02 0.13
CA LYS A 257 15.00 30.87 -0.49
C LYS A 257 14.43 30.46 -1.86
N GLY A 258 13.40 31.18 -2.34
CA GLY A 258 12.83 30.98 -3.66
C GLY A 258 11.64 30.02 -3.70
N MET A 259 11.13 29.56 -2.54
CA MET A 259 9.90 28.77 -2.50
C MET A 259 8.72 29.61 -2.98
N LYS A 260 7.95 29.07 -3.93
CA LYS A 260 6.76 29.73 -4.49
C LYS A 260 5.50 29.03 -3.98
N PHE A 261 4.55 29.81 -3.49
CA PHE A 261 3.26 29.32 -3.01
C PHE A 261 2.16 29.75 -4.00
N GLN A 262 1.37 28.78 -4.47
CA GLN A 262 0.16 29.06 -5.25
C GLN A 262 -1.01 29.14 -4.27
N LEU A 263 -1.23 30.35 -3.74
CA LEU A 263 -2.25 30.59 -2.73
C LEU A 263 -3.59 30.98 -3.35
N GLY A 264 -4.67 30.45 -2.79
CA GLY A 264 -6.03 30.89 -3.04
C GLY A 264 -6.70 31.40 -1.77
N THR A 265 -8.02 31.55 -1.82
CA THR A 265 -8.82 32.11 -0.71
C THR A 265 -9.80 31.11 -0.12
N ASN A 266 -10.05 29.99 -0.81
CA ASN A 266 -10.99 28.98 -0.34
C ASN A 266 -10.25 27.79 0.27
N GLU A 267 -10.21 27.70 1.61
CA GLU A 267 -9.53 26.61 2.32
C GLU A 267 -10.02 25.19 1.96
N LYS A 268 -11.20 25.05 1.34
CA LYS A 268 -11.70 23.73 0.88
C LYS A 268 -11.09 23.26 -0.44
N THR A 269 -10.61 24.18 -1.27
CA THR A 269 -10.14 23.88 -2.64
C THR A 269 -8.71 24.33 -2.89
N ASP A 270 -8.24 25.30 -2.14
CA ASP A 270 -6.99 25.99 -2.36
C ASP A 270 -6.09 25.86 -1.13
N LEU A 271 -4.77 25.93 -1.34
CA LEU A 271 -3.83 26.20 -0.27
C LEU A 271 -3.96 27.68 0.10
N THR A 272 -4.13 28.00 1.39
CA THR A 272 -4.24 29.39 1.86
C THR A 272 -3.01 29.81 2.67
N GLU A 273 -2.81 31.12 2.79
CA GLU A 273 -1.72 31.67 3.62
C GLU A 273 -1.86 31.26 5.09
N SER A 274 -3.09 31.22 5.62
CA SER A 274 -3.40 30.76 6.98
C SER A 274 -2.92 29.33 7.22
N GLN A 275 -3.18 28.42 6.27
CA GLN A 275 -2.74 27.02 6.35
C GLN A 275 -1.21 26.90 6.30
N VAL A 276 -0.54 27.70 5.47
CA VAL A 276 0.93 27.73 5.40
C VAL A 276 1.54 28.25 6.68
N LEU A 277 1.00 29.32 7.26
CA LEU A 277 1.47 29.87 8.53
C LEU A 277 1.25 28.87 9.68
N LEU A 278 0.11 28.19 9.73
CA LEU A 278 -0.11 27.12 10.70
C LEU A 278 0.91 25.97 10.54
N GLN A 279 1.23 25.57 9.30
CA GLN A 279 2.28 24.59 9.05
C GLN A 279 3.67 25.09 9.44
N CYS A 280 3.96 26.39 9.35
CA CYS A 280 5.22 26.95 9.83
C CYS A 280 5.36 26.93 11.36
N LYS A 281 4.25 26.71 12.09
CA LYS A 281 4.26 26.48 13.54
C LYS A 281 4.53 25.02 13.91
N MET A 282 4.19 24.09 13.02
CA MET A 282 4.43 22.65 13.18
C MET A 282 5.88 22.31 12.87
#